data_AF-A0AAE7EK30-F1
#
_entry.id   AF-A0AAE7EK30-F1
#
_cell.length_a   1.000
_cell.length_b   1.000
_cell.length_c   1.000
_cell.angle_alpha   90.00
_cell.angle_beta   90.00
_cell.angle_gamma   90.00
#
_symmetry.space_group_name_H-M   'P 1'
#
loop_
_entity.id
_entity.type
_entity.pdbx_description
1 polymer ?
#
loop_
_entity_poly.entity_id
_entity_poly.type
_entity_poly.pdbx_seq_one_letter_code
_entity_poly.pdbx_strand_id
1 'polypeptide(L)'
;MEHINYAKRVLDENTKVLYGIFGVISGSGYFPPLPFLNEFLMAGSDSCDQDERMDRWCPFTLTSSEYEEVKSWWLASHPGTVESPLGSECWDDWVQELLEL
;
A
#
# COMPACT_ATOMS: atom_id res chain seq x y z
N MET A 1 -9.67 12.34 -8.41
CA MET A 1 -9.39 11.47 -9.59
C MET A 1 -7.89 11.38 -9.87
N GLU A 2 -7.14 12.49 -9.81
CA GLU A 2 -5.68 12.48 -9.94
C GLU A 2 -5.00 11.60 -8.88
N HIS A 3 -5.31 11.79 -7.59
CA HIS A 3 -4.73 10.98 -6.50
C HIS A 3 -5.12 9.50 -6.56
N ILE A 4 -6.31 9.16 -7.06
CA ILE A 4 -6.74 7.77 -7.22
C ILE A 4 -5.85 7.05 -8.23
N ASN A 5 -5.70 7.61 -9.43
CA ASN A 5 -4.86 7.01 -10.46
C ASN A 5 -3.40 7.00 -10.05
N TYR A 6 -2.97 8.02 -9.32
CA TYR A 6 -1.61 8.10 -8.83
C TYR A 6 -1.31 7.05 -7.77
N ALA A 7 -2.19 6.85 -6.79
CA ALA A 7 -2.09 5.77 -5.83
C ALA A 7 -2.05 4.41 -6.53
N LYS A 8 -2.99 4.14 -7.45
CA LYS A 8 -2.99 2.89 -8.22
C LYS A 8 -1.65 2.63 -8.91
N ARG A 9 -1.05 3.67 -9.51
CA ARG A 9 0.27 3.57 -10.14
C ARG A 9 1.36 3.27 -9.12
N VAL A 10 1.45 4.02 -8.03
CA VAL A 10 2.44 3.79 -6.96
C VAL A 10 2.34 2.37 -6.43
N LEU A 11 1.13 1.90 -6.12
CA LEU A 11 0.92 0.55 -5.60
C LEU A 11 1.29 -0.53 -6.64
N ASP A 12 0.87 -0.38 -7.90
CA ASP A 12 1.16 -1.34 -8.98
C ASP A 12 2.63 -1.34 -9.43
N GLU A 13 3.33 -0.22 -9.32
CA GLU A 13 4.78 -0.17 -9.54
C GLU A 13 5.50 -0.85 -8.37
N ASN A 14 5.08 -0.58 -7.13
CA ASN A 14 5.68 -1.17 -5.95
C ASN A 14 5.51 -2.70 -5.87
N THR A 15 4.41 -3.27 -6.36
CA THR A 15 4.24 -4.74 -6.47
C THR A 15 5.28 -5.41 -7.37
N LYS A 16 5.89 -4.67 -8.30
CA LYS A 16 6.86 -5.19 -9.29
C LYS A 16 8.31 -4.99 -8.86
N VAL A 17 8.54 -4.18 -7.83
CA VAL A 17 9.87 -3.90 -7.29
C VAL A 17 10.32 -5.08 -6.44
N LEU A 18 11.58 -5.50 -6.62
CA LEU A 18 12.16 -6.54 -5.80
C LEU A 18 12.26 -6.02 -4.36
N TYR A 19 11.58 -6.69 -3.42
CA TYR A 19 11.41 -6.27 -2.02
C TYR A 19 10.40 -5.13 -1.77
N GLY A 20 9.67 -4.67 -2.79
CA GLY A 20 8.59 -3.71 -2.58
C GLY A 20 7.51 -4.27 -1.66
N ILE A 21 7.09 -3.48 -0.66
CA ILE A 21 6.16 -3.93 0.37
C ILE A 21 4.81 -4.37 -0.22
N PHE A 22 4.34 -3.73 -1.28
CA PHE A 22 3.12 -4.14 -1.97
C PHE A 22 3.26 -5.47 -2.70
N GLY A 23 4.48 -5.91 -3.04
CA GLY A 23 4.73 -7.28 -3.49
C GLY A 23 4.36 -8.28 -2.41
N VAL A 24 4.72 -8.02 -1.15
CA VAL A 24 4.33 -8.86 0.00
C VAL A 24 2.83 -8.76 0.27
N ILE A 25 2.27 -7.54 0.29
CA ILE A 25 0.82 -7.31 0.52
C ILE A 25 -0.02 -8.06 -0.52
N SER A 26 0.41 -8.07 -1.79
CA SER A 26 -0.32 -8.78 -2.85
C SER A 26 -0.44 -10.29 -2.61
N GLY A 27 0.54 -10.88 -1.91
CA GLY A 27 0.57 -12.30 -1.59
C GLY A 27 -0.02 -12.66 -0.21
N SER A 28 -0.25 -11.68 0.67
CA SER A 28 -0.65 -11.94 2.06
C SER A 28 -2.16 -12.14 2.24
N GLY A 29 -2.96 -11.68 1.29
CA GLY A 29 -4.43 -11.65 1.43
C GLY A 29 -4.94 -10.51 2.32
N TYR A 30 -4.09 -9.54 2.68
CA TYR A 30 -4.48 -8.36 3.44
C TYR A 30 -4.31 -7.07 2.64
N PHE A 31 -5.06 -6.03 3.02
CA PHE A 31 -4.90 -4.68 2.50
C PHE A 31 -4.89 -3.68 3.66
N PRO A 32 -4.01 -2.66 3.64
CA PRO A 32 -3.91 -1.70 4.73
C PRO A 32 -5.17 -0.83 4.81
N PRO A 33 -5.67 -0.53 6.01
CA PRO A 33 -6.67 0.51 6.23
C PRO A 33 -6.19 1.88 5.74
N LEU A 34 -7.14 2.79 5.49
CA LEU A 34 -6.85 4.14 4.98
C LEU A 34 -5.76 4.91 5.76
N PRO A 35 -5.76 4.96 7.11
CA PRO A 35 -4.71 5.68 7.83
C PRO A 35 -3.30 5.17 7.48
N PHE A 36 -3.14 3.83 7.42
CA PHE A 36 -1.85 3.21 7.17
C PHE A 36 -1.41 3.39 5.71
N LEU A 37 -2.36 3.27 4.77
CA LEU A 37 -2.08 3.57 3.37
C LEU A 37 -1.67 5.04 3.19
N ASN A 38 -2.29 5.97 3.90
CA ASN A 38 -1.91 7.37 3.85
C ASN A 38 -0.55 7.66 4.48
N GLU A 39 -0.16 6.94 5.53
CA GLU A 39 1.21 7.01 6.09
C GLU A 39 2.24 6.60 5.04
N PHE A 40 2.01 5.47 4.35
CA PHE A 40 2.87 5.03 3.23
C PHE A 40 2.92 6.06 2.09
N LEU A 41 1.78 6.55 1.62
CA LEU A 41 1.74 7.51 0.51
C LEU A 41 2.37 8.86 0.89
N MET A 42 2.30 9.26 2.16
CA MET A 42 2.95 10.46 2.69
C MET A 42 4.45 10.31 2.89
N ALA A 43 4.97 9.09 3.05
CA ALA A 43 6.41 8.85 3.14
C ALA A 43 7.14 9.27 1.85
N GLY A 44 6.48 9.17 0.69
CA GLY A 44 7.07 9.56 -0.60
C GLY A 44 8.10 8.55 -1.15
N SER A 45 8.27 7.42 -0.47
CA SER A 45 9.17 6.32 -0.83
C SER A 45 8.76 5.06 -0.07
N ASP A 46 9.08 3.89 -0.61
CA ASP A 46 8.95 2.64 0.11
C ASP A 46 10.21 2.37 0.95
N SER A 47 10.05 2.18 2.26
CA SER A 47 11.16 1.85 3.17
C SER A 47 11.70 0.43 2.94
N CYS A 48 10.91 -0.45 2.33
CA CYS A 48 11.32 -1.80 1.96
C CYS A 48 12.04 -1.85 0.60
N ASP A 49 12.03 -0.78 -0.19
CA ASP A 49 12.79 -0.65 -1.44
C ASP A 49 14.29 -0.37 -1.14
N GLN A 50 14.99 -1.41 -0.71
CA GLN A 50 16.37 -1.31 -0.21
C GLN A 50 17.42 -1.02 -1.29
N ASP A 51 17.05 -1.12 -2.57
CA ASP A 51 17.94 -0.83 -3.69
C ASP A 51 17.50 0.36 -4.55
N GLU A 52 16.57 1.17 -4.03
CA GLU A 52 16.06 2.41 -4.65
C GLU A 52 15.61 2.21 -6.10
N ARG A 53 15.04 1.04 -6.41
CA ARG A 53 14.57 0.73 -7.77
C ARG A 53 13.27 1.43 -8.10
N MET A 54 12.51 1.82 -7.08
CA MET A 54 11.33 2.64 -7.23
C MET A 54 11.71 4.12 -7.09
N ASP A 55 11.33 4.90 -8.09
CA ASP A 55 11.43 6.35 -7.99
C ASP A 55 10.59 6.86 -6.82
N ARG A 56 11.14 7.85 -6.09
CA ARG A 56 10.37 8.58 -5.08
C ARG A 56 9.17 9.27 -5.72
N TRP A 57 8.06 9.29 -5.01
CA TRP A 57 6.86 10.00 -5.44
C TRP A 57 6.64 11.26 -4.60
N CYS A 58 5.90 12.22 -5.16
CA CYS A 58 5.43 13.37 -4.39
C CYS A 58 4.44 12.89 -3.30
N PRO A 59 4.68 13.16 -2.00
CA PRO A 59 3.79 12.79 -0.90
C PRO A 59 2.35 13.27 -1.07
N PHE A 60 1.38 12.42 -0.74
CA PHE A 60 -0.04 12.75 -0.80
C PHE A 60 -0.89 11.84 0.10
N THR A 61 -2.15 12.24 0.32
CA THR A 61 -3.15 11.43 1.00
C THR A 61 -4.38 11.23 0.13
N LEU A 62 -5.08 10.13 0.40
CA LEU A 62 -6.40 9.84 -0.10
C LEU A 62 -7.46 10.29 0.92
N THR A 63 -8.54 10.85 0.38
CA THR A 63 -9.80 10.95 1.12
C THR A 63 -10.49 9.59 1.24
N SER A 64 -11.48 9.46 2.13
CA SER A 64 -12.24 8.20 2.27
C SER A 64 -12.89 7.74 0.96
N SER A 65 -13.41 8.65 0.14
CA SER A 65 -13.98 8.30 -1.17
C SER A 65 -12.93 7.79 -2.16
N GLU A 66 -11.75 8.42 -2.17
CA GLU A 66 -10.67 8.01 -3.08
C GLU A 66 -10.07 6.67 -2.66
N TYR A 67 -9.97 6.44 -1.35
CA TYR A 67 -9.56 5.17 -0.78
C TYR A 67 -10.49 4.03 -1.19
N GLU A 68 -11.81 4.20 -1.09
CA GLU A 68 -12.76 3.17 -1.49
C GLU A 68 -12.62 2.80 -2.98
N GLU A 69 -12.31 3.77 -3.85
CA GLU A 69 -12.02 3.51 -5.26
C GLU A 69 -10.70 2.76 -5.48
N VAL A 70 -9.66 3.09 -4.72
CA VAL A 70 -8.36 2.39 -4.78
C VAL A 70 -8.49 0.97 -4.22
N LYS A 71 -9.15 0.80 -3.07
CA LYS A 71 -9.42 -0.50 -2.47
C LYS A 71 -10.23 -1.39 -3.41
N SER A 72 -11.32 -0.86 -3.98
CA SER A 72 -12.14 -1.63 -4.94
C SER A 72 -11.33 -2.12 -6.14
N TRP A 73 -10.44 -1.27 -6.66
CA TRP A 73 -9.51 -1.67 -7.73
C TRP A 73 -8.51 -2.74 -7.28
N TRP A 74 -7.96 -2.63 -6.07
CA TRP A 74 -7.03 -3.60 -5.51
C TRP A 74 -7.68 -4.97 -5.36
N LEU A 75 -8.88 -5.02 -4.74
CA LEU A 75 -9.64 -6.25 -4.51
C LEU A 75 -10.07 -6.94 -5.82
N ALA A 76 -10.35 -6.16 -6.86
CA ALA A 76 -10.65 -6.72 -8.19
C ALA A 76 -9.44 -7.43 -8.81
N SER A 77 -8.22 -6.97 -8.49
CA SER A 77 -6.96 -7.55 -8.98
C SER A 77 -6.40 -8.63 -8.04
N HIS A 78 -6.80 -8.63 -6.77
CA HIS A 78 -6.38 -9.56 -5.73
C HIS A 78 -7.62 -10.14 -5.01
N PRO A 79 -8.33 -11.11 -5.65
CA PRO A 79 -9.53 -11.69 -5.06
C PRO A 79 -9.25 -12.39 -3.73
N GLY A 80 -10.12 -12.15 -2.74
CA GLY A 80 -9.99 -12.74 -1.40
C GLY A 80 -9.17 -11.88 -0.43
N THR A 81 -8.58 -10.78 -0.88
CA THR A 81 -7.94 -9.81 0.01
C THR A 81 -8.95 -9.18 0.98
N VAL A 82 -8.55 -8.97 2.23
CA VAL A 82 -9.36 -8.36 3.29
C VAL A 82 -8.66 -7.11 3.84
N GLU A 83 -9.40 -6.01 3.97
CA GLU A 83 -8.92 -4.84 4.71
C GLU A 83 -8.80 -5.19 6.20
N SER A 84 -7.61 -5.04 6.77
CA SER A 84 -7.38 -5.37 8.17
C SER A 84 -6.24 -4.54 8.77
N PRO A 85 -6.40 -3.98 9.98
CA PRO A 85 -5.31 -3.34 10.71
C PRO A 85 -4.35 -4.35 11.34
N LEU A 86 -4.60 -5.66 11.25
CA LEU A 86 -3.83 -6.77 11.85
C LEU A 86 -3.67 -6.75 13.38
N GLY A 87 -4.04 -5.65 14.06
CA GLY A 87 -3.77 -5.43 15.48
C GLY A 87 -2.90 -4.20 15.73
N SER A 88 -2.37 -3.61 14.65
CA SER A 88 -1.47 -2.47 14.66
C SER A 88 -2.15 -1.12 14.83
N GLU A 89 -1.36 -0.13 15.24
CA GLU A 89 -1.79 1.27 15.40
C GLU A 89 -1.22 2.20 14.31
N CYS A 90 -0.19 1.77 13.58
CA CYS A 90 0.46 2.54 12.53
C CYS A 90 0.98 1.65 11.38
N TRP A 91 1.44 2.28 10.29
CA TRP A 91 1.98 1.59 9.11
C TRP A 91 3.19 0.70 9.43
N ASP A 92 4.15 1.19 10.22
CA ASP A 92 5.38 0.45 10.49
C ASP A 92 5.10 -0.84 11.28
N ASP A 93 4.24 -0.76 12.30
CA ASP A 93 3.79 -1.94 13.06
C ASP A 93 3.01 -2.90 12.16
N TRP A 94 2.15 -2.38 11.29
CA TRP A 94 1.36 -3.17 10.34
C TRP A 94 2.22 -3.95 9.36
N VAL A 95 3.27 -3.31 8.84
CA VAL A 95 4.26 -3.96 7.97
C VAL A 95 5.01 -5.05 8.73
N GLN A 96 5.40 -4.80 9.99
CA GLN A 96 6.06 -5.81 10.81
C GLN A 96 5.16 -7.02 11.06
N GLU A 97 3.92 -6.80 11.50
CA GLU A 97 2.94 -7.87 11.71
C GLU A 97 2.70 -8.67 10.42
N LEU A 98 2.58 -7.99 9.28
CA LEU A 98 2.40 -8.64 7.99
C LEU A 98 3.58 -9.55 7.60
N LEU A 99 4.82 -9.13 7.88
CA LEU A 99 6.04 -9.87 7.55
C LEU A 99 6.28 -11.09 8.46
N GLU A 100 5.60 -11.15 9.60
CA GLU A 100 5.69 -12.24 10.58
C GLU A 100 4.62 -13.34 10.40
N LEU A 101 3.66 -13.16 9.47
CA LEU A 101 2.61 -14.14 9.13
C LEU A 101 3.14 -15.35 8.35
#